data_AF-A0A971S7H7-F1
#
_entry.id   AF-A0A971S7H7-F1
#
_cell.length_a   1.000
_cell.length_b   1.000
_cell.length_c   1.000
_cell.angle_alpha   90.00
_cell.angle_beta   90.00
_cell.angle_gamma   90.00
#
_symmetry.space_group_name_H-M   'P 1'
#
loop_
_entity.id
_entity.type
_entity.pdbx_description
1 polymer ?
#
loop_
_entity_poly.entity_id
_entity_poly.type
_entity_poly.pdbx_seq_one_letter_code
_entity_poly.pdbx_strand_id
1 'polypeptide(L)'
;MIGFIKKDLHHWLVNLNYNMISLFIITLALFMFTGNNFLIVMAPAYIGMNVLRSPLRDYYRGWDKFALSTPLDRDTLAKSKYILYFFIIIASAIIFTILSYFLDIILEKLLLNYRGNNMLDTLSLVSTSFVMNFLSGAIVFPGYYKLNPEKISVIQSASYTVIAIINYLIIVLIRDKNFEILVPYLVIMVFASIIIYTFSWFITKSIVNNKEYA
;
A
#
# COMPACT_ATOMS: atom_id res chain seq x y z
N MET A 1 -14.28 -1.45 18.32
CA MET A 1 -13.22 -1.53 17.29
C MET A 1 -13.53 -2.52 16.14
N ILE A 2 -13.78 -3.81 16.41
CA ILE A 2 -13.97 -4.83 15.35
C ILE A 2 -15.10 -4.49 14.35
N GLY A 3 -16.23 -3.95 14.84
CA GLY A 3 -17.33 -3.52 13.97
C GLY A 3 -16.93 -2.46 12.94
N PHE A 4 -16.03 -1.55 13.28
CA PHE A 4 -15.53 -0.51 12.36
C PHE A 4 -14.61 -1.08 11.30
N ILE A 5 -13.73 -2.01 11.68
CA ILE A 5 -12.89 -2.74 10.74
C ILE A 5 -13.77 -3.47 9.73
N LYS A 6 -14.84 -4.15 10.18
CA LYS A 6 -15.80 -4.83 9.30
C LYS A 6 -16.54 -3.86 8.37
N LYS A 7 -17.01 -2.72 8.89
CA LYS A 7 -17.67 -1.65 8.09
C LYS A 7 -16.76 -1.18 6.96
N ASP A 8 -15.51 -0.83 7.30
CA ASP A 8 -14.56 -0.29 6.34
C ASP A 8 -14.12 -1.35 5.33
N LEU A 9 -13.94 -2.60 5.76
CA LEU A 9 -13.66 -3.74 4.88
C LEU A 9 -14.81 -3.99 3.89
N HIS A 10 -16.06 -3.99 4.36
CA HIS A 10 -17.22 -4.21 3.50
C HIS A 10 -17.35 -3.12 2.45
N HIS A 11 -17.20 -1.85 2.84
CA HIS A 11 -17.21 -0.76 1.87
C HIS A 11 -16.06 -0.85 0.87
N TRP A 12 -14.89 -1.33 1.27
CA TRP A 12 -13.78 -1.54 0.34
C TRP A 12 -14.09 -2.65 -0.66
N LEU A 13 -14.61 -3.80 -0.19
CA LEU A 13 -14.99 -4.93 -1.04
C LEU A 13 -16.04 -4.56 -2.09
N VAL A 14 -17.06 -3.79 -1.69
CA VAL A 14 -18.14 -3.35 -2.59
C VAL A 14 -17.66 -2.34 -3.63
N ASN A 15 -16.63 -1.54 -3.31
CA ASN A 15 -16.07 -0.53 -4.20
C ASN A 15 -14.85 -1.02 -5.01
N LEU A 16 -14.63 -2.33 -5.08
CA LEU A 16 -13.69 -2.93 -6.04
C LEU A 16 -14.25 -2.75 -7.46
N ASN A 17 -13.98 -1.58 -8.02
CA ASN A 17 -14.56 -1.09 -9.26
C ASN A 17 -13.77 -1.54 -10.51
N TYR A 18 -14.29 -1.16 -11.70
CA TYR A 18 -13.65 -1.25 -13.02
C TYR A 18 -12.19 -0.77 -13.07
N ASN A 19 -11.75 0.06 -12.13
CA ASN A 19 -10.36 0.48 -11.97
C ASN A 19 -9.40 -0.69 -11.66
N MET A 20 -9.87 -1.77 -11.03
CA MET A 20 -9.05 -2.99 -10.86
C MET A 20 -8.83 -3.71 -12.19
N ILE A 21 -9.85 -3.68 -13.06
CA ILE A 21 -9.77 -4.26 -14.40
C ILE A 21 -8.81 -3.44 -15.27
N SER A 22 -8.89 -2.11 -15.22
CA SER A 22 -7.94 -1.26 -15.96
C SER A 22 -6.51 -1.42 -15.45
N LEU A 23 -6.30 -1.55 -14.14
CA LEU A 23 -5.00 -1.88 -13.56
C LEU A 23 -4.47 -3.21 -14.06
N PHE A 24 -5.31 -4.25 -14.07
CA PHE A 24 -4.94 -5.55 -14.60
C PHE A 24 -4.48 -5.44 -16.07
N ILE A 25 -5.23 -4.72 -16.91
CA ILE A 25 -4.88 -4.48 -18.31
C ILE A 25 -3.56 -3.72 -18.44
N ILE A 26 -3.36 -2.65 -17.66
CA ILE A 26 -2.12 -1.86 -17.67
C ILE A 26 -0.93 -2.73 -17.24
N THR A 27 -1.07 -3.53 -16.18
CA THR A 27 -0.02 -4.44 -15.74
C THR A 27 0.31 -5.49 -16.79
N LEU A 28 -0.70 -6.01 -17.50
CA LEU A 28 -0.52 -7.00 -18.56
C LEU A 28 0.16 -6.37 -19.80
N ALA A 29 -0.16 -5.12 -20.13
CA ALA A 29 0.53 -4.37 -21.17
C ALA A 29 2.00 -4.10 -20.79
N LEU A 30 2.27 -3.57 -19.59
CA LEU A 30 3.64 -3.34 -19.10
C LEU A 30 4.46 -4.62 -19.04
N PHE A 31 3.82 -5.72 -18.66
CA PHE A 31 4.38 -7.05 -18.70
C PHE A 31 4.86 -7.43 -20.11
N MET A 32 4.03 -7.24 -21.15
CA MET A 32 4.41 -7.55 -22.54
C MET A 32 5.65 -6.76 -23.01
N PHE A 33 5.86 -5.54 -22.50
CA PHE A 33 7.00 -4.70 -22.88
C PHE A 33 8.28 -5.00 -22.10
N THR A 34 8.16 -5.41 -20.84
CA THR A 34 9.31 -5.49 -19.91
C THR A 34 9.69 -6.92 -19.55
N GLY A 35 8.83 -7.89 -19.84
CA GLY A 35 8.96 -9.28 -19.39
C GLY A 35 8.71 -9.48 -17.90
N ASN A 36 8.54 -8.40 -17.12
CA ASN A 36 8.38 -8.47 -15.67
C ASN A 36 6.91 -8.38 -15.25
N ASN A 37 6.51 -9.27 -14.33
CA ASN A 37 5.14 -9.28 -13.80
C ASN A 37 4.95 -8.22 -12.71
N PHE A 38 4.63 -6.98 -13.11
CA PHE A 38 4.43 -5.83 -12.21
C PHE A 38 3.14 -5.87 -11.37
N LEU A 39 2.28 -6.87 -11.57
CA LEU A 39 1.05 -7.06 -10.80
C LEU A 39 1.34 -7.18 -9.29
N ILE A 40 2.49 -7.75 -8.91
CA ILE A 40 2.99 -7.88 -7.53
C ILE A 40 3.09 -6.52 -6.81
N VAL A 41 3.39 -5.45 -7.56
CA VAL A 41 3.56 -4.10 -7.00
C VAL A 41 2.29 -3.29 -7.19
N MET A 42 1.77 -3.23 -8.42
CA MET A 42 0.71 -2.28 -8.78
C MET A 42 -0.63 -2.61 -8.10
N ALA A 43 -0.99 -3.90 -7.98
CA ALA A 43 -2.27 -4.26 -7.39
C ALA A 43 -2.31 -4.01 -5.87
N PRO A 44 -1.33 -4.43 -5.05
CA PRO A 44 -1.26 -4.04 -3.65
C PRO A 44 -1.19 -2.53 -3.44
N ALA A 45 -0.47 -1.80 -4.30
CA ALA A 45 -0.39 -0.34 -4.25
C ALA A 45 -1.78 0.30 -4.37
N TYR A 46 -2.51 -0.07 -5.41
CA TYR A 46 -3.85 0.46 -5.65
C TYR A 46 -4.81 0.10 -4.52
N ILE A 47 -4.76 -1.15 -4.05
CA ILE A 47 -5.57 -1.58 -2.91
C ILE A 47 -5.24 -0.73 -1.69
N GLY A 48 -3.95 -0.53 -1.39
CA GLY A 48 -3.47 0.34 -0.32
C GLY A 48 -3.99 1.76 -0.45
N MET A 49 -3.90 2.36 -1.64
CA MET A 49 -4.41 3.71 -1.90
C MET A 49 -5.91 3.81 -1.61
N ASN A 50 -6.72 2.79 -1.95
CA ASN A 50 -8.15 2.78 -1.67
C ASN A 50 -8.46 2.64 -0.19
N VAL A 51 -7.76 1.77 0.53
CA VAL A 51 -7.93 1.64 1.99
C VAL A 51 -7.56 2.95 2.69
N LEU A 52 -6.48 3.59 2.25
CA LEU A 52 -6.06 4.90 2.75
C LEU A 52 -7.09 5.99 2.51
N ARG A 53 -8.04 5.88 1.57
CA ARG A 53 -9.12 6.88 1.40
C ARG A 53 -10.25 6.74 2.42
N SER A 54 -10.23 5.70 3.26
CA SER A 54 -11.25 5.50 4.30
C SER A 54 -11.39 6.70 5.27
N PRO A 55 -10.32 7.32 5.82
CA PRO A 55 -10.41 8.55 6.63
C PRO A 55 -11.04 9.71 5.85
N LEU A 56 -10.70 9.88 4.56
CA LEU A 56 -11.25 10.93 3.70
C LEU A 56 -12.78 10.78 3.52
N ARG A 57 -13.27 9.56 3.37
CA ARG A 57 -14.71 9.27 3.29
C ARG A 57 -15.43 9.68 4.57
N ASP A 58 -14.85 9.38 5.73
CA ASP A 58 -15.45 9.74 7.00
C ASP A 58 -15.36 11.27 7.23
N TYR A 59 -14.31 11.95 6.75
CA TYR A 59 -14.21 13.41 6.71
C TYR A 59 -15.40 14.04 5.95
N TYR A 60 -15.65 13.60 4.71
CA TYR A 60 -16.78 14.11 3.91
C TYR A 60 -18.16 13.78 4.50
N ARG A 61 -18.24 12.78 5.39
CA ARG A 61 -19.46 12.44 6.14
C ARG A 61 -19.57 13.16 7.49
N GLY A 62 -18.69 14.12 7.76
CA GLY A 62 -18.67 14.89 9.00
C GLY A 62 -17.98 14.14 10.13
N TRP A 63 -16.69 13.83 9.95
CA TRP A 63 -15.83 13.11 10.91
C TRP A 63 -16.05 13.54 12.35
N ASP A 64 -16.12 14.84 12.62
CA ASP A 64 -16.27 15.37 13.97
C ASP A 64 -17.63 15.00 14.58
N LYS A 65 -18.71 15.08 13.80
CA LYS A 65 -20.05 14.67 14.23
C LYS A 65 -20.13 13.15 14.42
N PHE A 66 -19.51 12.41 13.51
CA PHE A 66 -19.47 10.94 13.57
C PHE A 66 -18.71 10.45 14.80
N ALA A 67 -17.53 10.99 15.08
CA ALA A 67 -16.74 10.66 16.25
C ALA A 67 -17.47 10.98 17.56
N LEU A 68 -18.17 12.12 17.64
CA LEU A 68 -18.97 12.51 18.81
C LEU A 68 -20.21 11.63 19.01
N SER A 69 -20.74 11.03 17.95
CA SER A 69 -21.91 10.14 18.01
C SER A 69 -21.58 8.68 18.32
N THR A 70 -20.29 8.32 18.38
CA THR A 70 -19.85 6.96 18.68
C THR A 70 -19.32 6.85 20.11
N PRO A 71 -19.53 5.71 20.81
CA PRO A 71 -19.03 5.50 22.16
C PRO A 71 -17.52 5.18 22.19
N LEU A 72 -16.77 5.56 21.15
CA LEU A 72 -15.34 5.25 21.00
C LEU A 72 -14.55 6.55 20.86
N ASP A 73 -13.37 6.56 21.49
CA ASP A 73 -12.41 7.65 21.39
C ASP A 73 -11.91 7.82 19.94
N ARG A 74 -11.57 9.05 19.57
CA ARG A 74 -11.10 9.38 18.21
C ARG A 74 -9.81 8.63 17.85
N ASP A 75 -8.94 8.39 18.83
CA ASP A 75 -7.73 7.61 18.63
C ASP A 75 -8.06 6.14 18.31
N THR A 76 -9.05 5.55 18.95
CA THR A 76 -9.47 4.16 18.69
C THR A 76 -10.05 4.01 17.28
N LEU A 77 -10.76 5.03 16.79
CA LEU A 77 -11.21 5.09 15.40
C LEU A 77 -10.03 5.15 14.42
N ALA A 78 -9.05 6.02 14.67
CA ALA A 78 -7.85 6.12 13.83
C ALA A 78 -7.01 4.83 13.85
N LYS A 79 -6.83 4.22 15.02
CA LYS A 79 -6.12 2.94 15.21
C LYS A 79 -6.74 1.81 14.39
N SER A 80 -8.07 1.78 14.31
CA SER A 80 -8.78 0.75 13.54
C SER A 80 -8.42 0.79 12.04
N LYS A 81 -8.14 1.98 11.49
CA LYS A 81 -7.74 2.16 10.09
C LYS A 81 -6.31 1.72 9.83
N TYR A 82 -5.42 1.96 10.78
CA TYR A 82 -4.06 1.44 10.75
C TYR A 82 -4.04 -0.10 10.73
N ILE A 83 -4.79 -0.71 11.65
CA ILE A 83 -4.88 -2.17 11.74
C ILE A 83 -5.45 -2.76 10.45
N LEU A 84 -6.54 -2.20 9.93
CA LEU A 84 -7.15 -2.64 8.67
C LEU A 84 -6.16 -2.54 7.51
N TYR A 85 -5.47 -1.40 7.37
CA TYR A 85 -4.48 -1.20 6.32
C TYR A 85 -3.35 -2.21 6.39
N PHE A 86 -2.78 -2.44 7.57
CA PHE A 86 -1.70 -3.42 7.77
C PHE A 86 -2.08 -4.81 7.26
N PHE A 87 -3.24 -5.32 7.66
CA PHE A 87 -3.70 -6.65 7.24
C PHE A 87 -4.05 -6.71 5.75
N ILE A 88 -4.67 -5.66 5.19
CA ILE A 88 -4.99 -5.64 3.76
C ILE A 88 -3.72 -5.60 2.90
N ILE A 89 -2.69 -4.84 3.29
CA ILE A 89 -1.42 -4.82 2.54
C ILE A 89 -0.77 -6.19 2.55
N ILE A 90 -0.68 -6.86 3.70
CA ILE A 90 -0.12 -8.21 3.78
C ILE A 90 -0.93 -9.20 2.94
N ALA A 91 -2.27 -9.20 3.08
CA ALA A 91 -3.14 -10.10 2.33
C ALA A 91 -3.02 -9.87 0.82
N SER A 92 -3.05 -8.61 0.38
CA SER A 92 -2.91 -8.27 -1.04
C SER A 92 -1.55 -8.67 -1.60
N ALA A 93 -0.45 -8.40 -0.89
CA ALA A 93 0.89 -8.81 -1.34
C ALA A 93 0.98 -10.33 -1.54
N ILE A 94 0.45 -11.12 -0.61
CA ILE A 94 0.43 -12.60 -0.73
C ILE A 94 -0.42 -13.04 -1.91
N ILE A 95 -1.67 -12.55 -2.01
CA ILE A 95 -2.62 -12.94 -3.06
C ILE A 95 -2.04 -12.61 -4.44
N PHE A 96 -1.52 -11.39 -4.64
CA PHE A 96 -1.02 -10.96 -5.94
C PHE A 96 0.33 -11.58 -6.30
N THR A 97 1.16 -11.95 -5.33
CA THR A 97 2.37 -12.76 -5.60
C THR A 97 1.99 -14.15 -6.11
N ILE A 98 1.02 -14.80 -5.48
CA ILE A 98 0.52 -16.12 -5.92
C ILE A 98 -0.13 -16.01 -7.31
N LEU A 99 -0.98 -15.01 -7.53
CA LEU A 99 -1.60 -14.77 -8.83
C LEU A 99 -0.57 -14.48 -9.92
N SER A 100 0.47 -13.69 -9.64
CA SER A 100 1.57 -13.45 -10.57
C SER A 100 2.28 -14.74 -10.94
N TYR A 101 2.57 -15.61 -9.97
CA TYR A 101 3.18 -16.91 -10.26
C TYR A 101 2.31 -17.78 -11.17
N PHE A 102 1.00 -17.83 -10.95
CA PHE A 102 0.08 -18.55 -11.84
C PHE A 102 0.04 -17.94 -13.25
N LEU A 103 0.03 -16.61 -13.36
CA LEU A 103 0.09 -15.92 -14.64
C LEU A 103 1.39 -16.24 -15.38
N ASP A 104 2.52 -16.27 -14.68
CA ASP A 104 3.81 -16.60 -15.26
C ASP A 104 3.80 -18.01 -15.88
N ILE A 105 3.25 -19.01 -15.18
CA ILE A 105 3.09 -20.39 -15.71
C ILE A 105 2.21 -20.43 -16.96
N ILE A 106 1.09 -19.70 -16.96
CA ILE A 106 0.17 -19.67 -18.10
C ILE A 106 0.85 -19.03 -19.30
N LEU A 107 1.58 -17.94 -19.08
CA LEU A 107 2.23 -17.17 -20.13
C LEU A 107 3.45 -17.90 -20.69
N GLU A 108 4.20 -18.65 -19.88
CA GLU A 108 5.28 -19.52 -20.35
C GLU A 108 4.78 -20.55 -21.37
N LYS A 109 3.57 -21.08 -21.15
CA LYS A 109 2.95 -22.06 -22.05
C LYS A 109 2.38 -21.43 -23.33
N LEU A 110 1.89 -20.19 -23.26
CA LEU A 110 1.25 -19.51 -24.38
C LEU A 110 2.23 -18.74 -25.26
N LEU A 111 3.26 -18.15 -24.66
CA LEU A 111 4.25 -17.31 -25.30
C LEU A 111 5.59 -18.06 -25.31
N LEU A 112 5.82 -18.80 -26.39
CA LEU A 112 7.10 -19.46 -26.64
C LEU A 112 8.23 -18.40 -26.58
N ASN A 113 9.18 -18.58 -25.65
CA ASN A 113 10.28 -17.66 -25.25
C ASN A 113 10.04 -16.76 -24.03
N TYR A 114 8.93 -16.91 -23.31
CA TYR A 114 8.78 -16.22 -22.03
C TYR A 114 9.73 -16.79 -20.96
N ARG A 115 10.51 -15.91 -20.34
CA ARG A 115 11.19 -16.18 -19.06
C ARG A 115 10.50 -15.33 -18.01
N GLY A 116 9.76 -15.98 -17.12
CA GLY A 116 9.13 -15.27 -16.02
C GLY A 116 10.10 -14.66 -15.04
N ASN A 117 9.54 -13.95 -14.06
CA ASN A 117 10.35 -13.35 -13.01
C ASN A 117 11.20 -14.43 -12.34
N ASN A 118 12.52 -14.26 -12.37
CA ASN A 118 13.37 -15.10 -11.54
C ASN A 118 13.06 -14.85 -10.06
N MET A 119 13.48 -15.76 -9.18
CA MET A 119 13.23 -15.63 -7.73
C MET A 119 13.68 -14.28 -7.17
N LEU A 120 14.83 -13.77 -7.63
CA LEU A 120 15.36 -12.47 -7.21
C LEU A 120 14.52 -11.28 -7.69
N ASP A 121 14.00 -11.34 -8.92
CA ASP A 121 13.15 -10.28 -9.47
C ASP A 121 11.81 -10.26 -8.72
N THR A 122 11.24 -11.44 -8.44
CA THR A 122 10.06 -11.58 -7.59
C THR A 122 10.29 -11.02 -6.18
N LEU A 123 11.40 -11.37 -5.52
CA LEU A 123 11.74 -10.82 -4.20
C LEU A 123 11.90 -9.29 -4.22
N SER A 124 12.51 -8.75 -5.27
CA SER A 124 12.70 -7.30 -5.44
C SER A 124 11.35 -6.58 -5.59
N LEU A 125 10.43 -7.14 -6.38
CA LEU A 125 9.09 -6.61 -6.57
C LEU A 125 8.25 -6.70 -5.28
N VAL A 126 8.31 -7.82 -4.55
CA VAL A 126 7.63 -7.97 -3.27
C VAL A 126 8.14 -6.95 -2.25
N SER A 127 9.46 -6.80 -2.14
CA SER A 127 10.08 -5.79 -1.25
C SER A 127 9.62 -4.37 -1.61
N THR A 128 9.66 -4.02 -2.91
CA THR A 128 9.19 -2.72 -3.41
C THR A 128 7.73 -2.47 -3.05
N SER A 129 6.87 -3.50 -3.20
CA SER A 129 5.45 -3.43 -2.86
C SER A 129 5.22 -3.10 -1.38
N PHE A 130 5.92 -3.78 -0.47
CA PHE A 130 5.85 -3.53 0.96
C PHE A 130 6.39 -2.15 1.35
N VAL A 131 7.59 -1.81 0.88
CA VAL A 131 8.26 -0.53 1.19
C VAL A 131 7.38 0.63 0.74
N MET A 132 6.87 0.58 -0.49
CA MET A 132 6.01 1.62 -1.04
C MET A 132 4.73 1.79 -0.22
N ASN A 133 4.03 0.70 0.09
CA ASN A 133 2.77 0.80 0.83
C ASN A 133 3.00 1.29 2.27
N PHE A 134 3.91 0.67 3.03
CA PHE A 134 4.07 1.03 4.44
C PHE A 134 4.65 2.42 4.63
N LEU A 135 5.65 2.85 3.84
CA LEU A 135 6.18 4.21 3.93
C LEU A 135 5.15 5.25 3.47
N SER A 136 4.38 4.98 2.40
CA SER A 136 3.32 5.89 1.98
C SER A 136 2.22 5.99 3.03
N GLY A 137 1.80 4.85 3.61
CA GLY A 137 0.87 4.83 4.74
C GLY A 137 1.37 5.65 5.93
N ALA A 138 2.67 5.56 6.24
CA ALA A 138 3.30 6.29 7.35
C ALA A 138 3.21 7.81 7.19
N ILE A 139 3.30 8.31 5.95
CA ILE A 139 3.21 9.74 5.62
C ILE A 139 1.75 10.19 5.57
N VAL A 140 0.91 9.39 4.91
CA VAL A 140 -0.45 9.79 4.54
C VAL A 140 -1.41 9.72 5.72
N PHE A 141 -1.30 8.73 6.62
CA PHE A 141 -2.20 8.63 7.77
C PHE A 141 -2.17 9.86 8.70
N PRO A 142 -1.00 10.34 9.19
CA PRO A 142 -0.95 11.59 9.95
C PRO A 142 -1.48 12.78 9.16
N GLY A 143 -1.19 12.81 7.86
CA GLY A 143 -1.66 13.86 6.95
C GLY A 143 -3.18 13.97 6.87
N TYR A 144 -3.92 12.85 6.89
CA TYR A 144 -5.38 12.85 6.88
C TYR A 144 -6.00 13.59 8.07
N TYR A 145 -5.36 13.53 9.23
CA TYR A 145 -5.89 14.15 10.45
C TYR A 145 -5.42 15.60 10.62
N LYS A 146 -4.43 16.05 9.84
CA LYS A 146 -3.83 17.39 9.95
C LYS A 146 -4.16 18.31 8.78
N LEU A 147 -4.31 17.78 7.56
CA LEU A 147 -4.39 18.55 6.32
C LEU A 147 -5.77 18.45 5.65
N ASN A 148 -6.04 19.35 4.72
CA ASN A 148 -7.27 19.35 3.93
C ASN A 148 -7.31 18.14 2.95
N PRO A 149 -8.53 17.64 2.62
CA PRO A 149 -8.74 16.51 1.71
C PRO A 149 -8.02 16.60 0.35
N GLU A 150 -7.96 17.80 -0.24
CA GLU A 150 -7.31 18.02 -1.53
C GLU A 150 -5.79 17.87 -1.42
N LYS A 151 -5.18 18.47 -0.38
CA LYS A 151 -3.74 18.40 -0.13
C LYS A 151 -3.31 16.97 0.15
N ILE A 152 -4.08 16.23 0.94
CA ILE A 152 -3.72 14.84 1.29
C ILE A 152 -3.86 13.90 0.08
N SER A 153 -4.79 14.15 -0.83
CA SER A 153 -4.92 13.38 -2.07
C SER A 153 -3.69 13.54 -2.97
N VAL A 154 -3.13 14.76 -3.06
CA VAL A 154 -1.88 15.03 -3.77
C VAL A 154 -0.69 14.35 -3.08
N ILE A 155 -0.59 14.47 -1.75
CA ILE A 155 0.48 13.82 -0.97
C ILE A 155 0.40 12.30 -1.10
N GLN A 156 -0.80 11.72 -1.12
CA GLN A 156 -0.99 10.29 -1.32
C GLN A 156 -0.40 9.84 -2.65
N SER A 157 -0.79 10.47 -3.77
CA SER A 157 -0.24 10.11 -5.08
C SER A 157 1.27 10.32 -5.14
N ALA A 158 1.77 11.47 -4.66
CA ALA A 158 3.20 11.78 -4.67
C ALA A 158 4.03 10.80 -3.83
N SER A 159 3.56 10.43 -2.64
CA SER A 159 4.28 9.50 -1.74
C SER A 159 4.50 8.13 -2.40
N TYR A 160 3.44 7.54 -2.96
CA TYR A 160 3.54 6.26 -3.67
C TYR A 160 4.53 6.33 -4.84
N THR A 161 4.44 7.37 -5.67
CA THR A 161 5.33 7.55 -6.84
C THR A 161 6.79 7.75 -6.43
N VAL A 162 7.06 8.68 -5.51
CA VAL A 162 8.43 9.03 -5.10
C VAL A 162 9.10 7.84 -4.39
N ILE A 163 8.39 7.17 -3.49
CA ILE A 163 8.93 6.01 -2.77
C ILE A 163 9.23 4.86 -3.73
N ALA A 164 8.35 4.57 -4.70
CA ALA A 164 8.58 3.54 -5.70
C ALA A 164 9.82 3.82 -6.54
N ILE A 165 9.97 5.05 -7.05
CA ILE A 165 11.12 5.45 -7.88
C ILE A 165 12.41 5.34 -7.08
N ILE A 166 12.46 5.91 -5.87
CA ILE A 166 13.67 5.89 -5.04
C ILE A 166 14.07 4.46 -4.70
N ASN A 167 13.11 3.63 -4.27
CA ASN A 167 13.40 2.25 -3.88
C ASN A 167 13.90 1.42 -5.08
N TYR A 168 13.26 1.57 -6.24
CA TYR A 168 13.69 0.91 -7.48
C TYR A 168 15.10 1.34 -7.90
N LEU A 169 15.41 2.65 -7.88
CA LEU A 169 16.74 3.15 -8.21
C LEU A 169 17.81 2.57 -7.29
N ILE A 170 17.56 2.48 -5.99
CA ILE A 170 18.50 1.87 -5.04
C ILE A 170 18.70 0.38 -5.35
N ILE A 171 17.62 -0.35 -5.64
CA ILE A 171 17.69 -1.78 -6.02
C ILE A 171 18.58 -1.97 -7.25
N VAL A 172 18.38 -1.17 -8.30
CA VAL A 172 19.20 -1.22 -9.53
C VAL A 172 20.66 -0.90 -9.22
N LEU A 173 20.92 0.17 -8.48
CA LEU A 173 22.29 0.57 -8.11
C LEU A 173 23.02 -0.50 -7.29
N ILE A 174 22.34 -1.17 -6.36
CA ILE A 174 22.94 -2.25 -5.56
C ILE A 174 23.15 -3.48 -6.42
N ARG A 175 22.17 -3.85 -7.26
CA ARG A 175 22.28 -4.99 -8.19
C ARG A 175 23.51 -4.86 -9.10
N ASP A 176 23.76 -3.66 -9.61
CA ASP A 176 24.87 -3.40 -10.54
C ASP A 176 26.24 -3.35 -9.84
N LYS A 177 26.31 -2.83 -8.61
CA LYS A 177 27.59 -2.57 -7.91
C LYS A 177 27.99 -3.64 -6.91
N ASN A 178 27.04 -4.25 -6.21
CA ASN A 178 27.31 -5.20 -5.14
C ASN A 178 26.11 -6.13 -4.91
N PHE A 179 25.97 -7.12 -5.81
CA PHE A 179 24.86 -8.07 -5.84
C PHE A 179 24.69 -8.86 -4.52
N GLU A 180 25.78 -9.13 -3.79
CA GLU A 180 25.75 -9.92 -2.56
C GLU A 180 24.94 -9.23 -1.44
N ILE A 181 24.89 -7.90 -1.43
CA ILE A 181 24.18 -7.12 -0.41
C ILE A 181 22.71 -6.90 -0.78
N LEU A 182 22.29 -7.25 -2.00
CA LEU A 182 20.95 -6.99 -2.49
C LEU A 182 19.87 -7.67 -1.62
N VAL A 183 19.99 -8.98 -1.36
CA VAL A 183 19.00 -9.70 -0.55
C VAL A 183 18.91 -9.17 0.88
N PRO A 184 20.03 -8.97 1.61
CA PRO A 184 20.00 -8.29 2.91
C PRO A 184 19.30 -6.93 2.87
N TYR A 185 19.58 -6.09 1.87
CA TYR A 185 18.94 -4.79 1.70
C TYR A 185 17.41 -4.90 1.54
N LEU A 186 16.93 -5.79 0.67
CA LEU A 186 15.50 -5.98 0.41
C LEU A 186 14.76 -6.35 1.70
N VAL A 187 15.34 -7.21 2.52
CA VAL A 187 14.78 -7.65 3.81
C VAL A 187 14.77 -6.52 4.82
N ILE A 188 15.91 -5.84 5.01
CA ILE A 188 16.04 -4.73 5.96
C ILE A 188 15.05 -3.62 5.65
N MET A 189 14.88 -3.26 4.38
CA MET A 189 13.97 -2.19 3.97
C MET A 189 12.50 -2.53 4.24
N VAL A 190 12.08 -3.79 4.06
CA VAL A 190 10.72 -4.22 4.42
C VAL A 190 10.48 -4.04 5.92
N PHE A 191 11.37 -4.55 6.77
CA PHE A 191 11.23 -4.40 8.22
C PHE A 191 11.29 -2.93 8.65
N ALA A 192 12.21 -2.15 8.11
CA ALA A 192 12.32 -0.72 8.38
C ALA A 192 11.03 0.02 8.00
N SER A 193 10.43 -0.29 6.85
CA SER A 193 9.17 0.33 6.42
C SER A 193 8.01 0.03 7.37
N ILE A 194 7.91 -1.20 7.88
CA ILE A 194 6.89 -1.60 8.86
C ILE A 194 7.11 -0.87 10.18
N ILE A 195 8.35 -0.75 10.63
CA ILE A 195 8.71 -0.03 11.86
C ILE A 195 8.36 1.46 11.74
N ILE A 196 8.71 2.11 10.62
CA ILE A 196 8.36 3.52 10.38
C ILE A 196 6.84 3.70 10.33
N TYR A 197 6.13 2.77 9.70
CA TYR A 197 4.68 2.75 9.66
C TYR A 197 4.06 2.65 11.05
N THR A 198 4.54 1.73 11.90
CA THR A 198 4.04 1.60 13.27
C THR A 198 4.39 2.83 14.12
N PHE A 199 5.55 3.45 13.93
CA PHE A 199 5.89 4.69 14.62
C PHE A 199 5.00 5.88 14.21
N SER A 200 4.55 5.93 12.95
CA SER A 200 3.65 7.00 12.48
C SER A 200 2.31 7.05 13.23
N TRP A 201 1.89 5.94 13.83
CA TRP A 201 0.72 5.89 14.70
C TRP A 201 0.83 6.86 15.88
N PHE A 202 2.00 6.97 16.51
CA PHE A 202 2.18 7.88 17.66
C PHE A 202 2.03 9.35 17.24
N ILE A 203 2.50 9.70 16.05
CA ILE A 203 2.31 11.03 15.46
C ILE A 203 0.82 11.29 15.23
N THR A 204 0.11 10.33 14.61
CA THR A 204 -1.33 10.43 14.39
C THR A 204 -2.10 10.58 15.70
N LYS A 205 -1.76 9.79 16.72
CA LYS A 205 -2.38 9.85 18.05
C LYS A 205 -2.22 11.25 18.67
N SER A 206 -1.02 11.82 18.62
CA SER A 206 -0.77 13.17 19.12
C SER A 206 -1.62 14.22 18.39
N ILE A 207 -1.73 14.14 17.05
CA ILE A 207 -2.53 15.07 16.25
C ILE A 207 -4.02 14.97 16.60
N VAL A 208 -4.55 13.74 16.74
CA VAL A 208 -5.96 13.50 17.02
C VAL A 208 -6.34 13.97 18.42
N ASN A 209 -5.52 13.67 19.43
CA ASN A 209 -5.79 14.05 20.82
C ASN A 209 -5.76 15.58 21.00
N ASN A 210 -4.86 16.30 20.32
CA ASN A 210 -4.83 17.77 20.38
C ASN A 210 -6.11 18.43 19.86
N LYS A 211 -6.92 17.73 19.03
CA LYS A 211 -8.22 18.21 18.54
C LYS A 211 -9.39 17.92 19.49
N GLU A 212 -9.18 17.21 20.59
CA GLU A 212 -10.22 17.00 21.62
C GLU A 212 -10.26 18.13 22.65
N TYR A 213 -9.19 18.93 22.74
CA TYR A 213 -9.03 19.99 23.74
C TYR A 213 -9.08 21.41 23.16
N ALA A 214 -9.51 21.56 21.91
CA ALA A 214 -9.69 22.83 21.20
C ALA A 214 -11.13 22.95 20.70
#